data_AF-A0A075AMN7-F1
#
_entry.id   AF-A0A075AMN7-F1
#
_cell.length_a   1.000
_cell.length_b   1.000
_cell.length_c   1.000
_cell.angle_alpha   90.00
_cell.angle_beta   90.00
_cell.angle_gamma   90.00
#
_symmetry.space_group_name_H-M   'P 1'
#
loop_
_entity.id
_entity.type
_entity.pdbx_description
1 polymer ?
#
loop_
_entity_poly.entity_id
_entity_poly.type
_entity_poly.pdbx_seq_one_letter_code
_entity_poly.pdbx_strand_id
1 'polypeptide(L)'
;MGASFKKAIQSREHRERSQPSARQRLGFLEKHKDYIKRARDFQAKQSQLKVLREKALFRNPDEFYFKMINAKTKKGVHELTNHRNYSQDVIKLLKSQDIKYIHMHKTVNEKV
;
A
#
# COMPACT_ATOMS: atom_id res chain seq x y z
N MET A 1 -9.24 43.21 26.66
CA MET A 1 -9.00 44.15 25.54
C MET A 1 -8.83 43.36 24.25
N GLY A 2 -9.91 43.29 23.47
CA GLY A 2 -10.07 42.35 22.36
C GLY A 2 -9.20 42.65 21.14
N ALA A 3 -9.09 41.65 20.27
CA ALA A 3 -8.32 41.61 19.03
C ALA A 3 -8.78 42.60 17.93
N SER A 4 -9.36 43.74 18.30
CA SER A 4 -9.85 44.78 17.39
C SER A 4 -8.71 45.62 16.80
N PHE A 5 -7.66 45.92 17.58
CA PHE A 5 -6.54 46.77 17.13
C PHE A 5 -5.37 46.02 16.47
N LYS A 6 -5.40 44.68 16.46
CA LYS A 6 -4.34 43.85 15.83
C LYS A 6 -4.45 43.74 14.31
N LYS A 7 -5.56 44.18 13.72
CA LYS A 7 -5.79 44.14 12.25
C LYS A 7 -5.18 45.33 11.49
N ALA A 8 -4.72 46.37 12.19
CA ALA A 8 -4.15 47.57 11.55
C ALA A 8 -2.71 47.38 11.04
N ILE A 9 -2.00 46.34 11.51
CA ILE A 9 -0.66 46.00 11.06
C ILE A 9 -0.73 44.59 10.47
N GLN A 10 -0.52 44.44 9.17
CA GLN A 10 -0.46 43.11 8.55
C GLN A 10 0.63 42.27 9.25
N SER A 11 0.26 41.11 9.76
CA SER A 11 1.22 40.18 10.36
C SER A 11 2.16 39.64 9.27
N ARG A 12 3.47 39.73 9.49
CA ARG A 12 4.45 39.20 8.56
C ARG A 12 4.37 37.68 8.51
N GLU A 13 4.28 37.12 7.31
CA GLU A 13 4.38 35.68 7.12
C GLU A 13 5.82 35.21 7.33
N HIS A 14 6.01 34.22 8.21
CA HIS A 14 7.30 33.59 8.45
C HIS A 14 7.45 32.38 7.52
N ARG A 15 8.38 32.46 6.56
CA ARG A 15 8.69 31.36 5.65
C ARG A 15 9.65 30.36 6.28
N GLU A 16 9.46 29.08 5.96
CA GLU A 16 10.35 28.00 6.40
C GLU A 16 11.65 27.96 5.57
N ARG A 17 12.76 27.57 6.19
CA ARG A 17 14.06 27.42 5.50
C ARG A 17 14.19 26.05 4.82
N SER A 18 14.84 26.03 3.66
CA SER A 18 15.23 24.82 2.92
C SER A 18 16.41 24.08 3.57
N GLN A 19 16.68 22.85 3.08
CA GLN A 19 17.88 22.09 3.43
C GLN A 19 19.14 22.82 2.90
N PRO A 20 20.24 22.93 3.67
CA PRO A 20 21.49 23.50 3.16
C PRO A 20 22.04 22.71 1.96
N SER A 21 22.60 23.41 0.97
CA SER A 21 23.06 22.80 -0.30
C SER A 21 24.07 21.67 -0.08
N ALA A 22 24.99 21.83 0.89
CA ALA A 22 25.97 20.80 1.24
C ALA A 22 25.34 19.48 1.73
N ARG A 23 24.09 19.51 2.19
CA ARG A 23 23.33 18.34 2.69
C ARG A 23 22.15 17.96 1.79
N GLN A 24 22.06 18.52 0.59
CA GLN A 24 20.95 18.25 -0.33
C GLN A 24 20.82 16.77 -0.71
N ARG A 25 21.94 16.02 -0.70
CA ARG A 25 21.97 14.57 -0.92
C ARG A 25 21.09 13.78 0.07
N LEU A 26 20.85 14.30 1.28
CA LEU A 26 20.02 13.65 2.31
C LEU A 26 18.51 13.84 2.06
N GLY A 27 18.15 14.60 1.02
CA GLY A 27 16.75 14.90 0.70
C GLY A 27 16.17 16.02 1.57
N PHE A 28 14.84 15.99 1.69
CA PHE A 28 14.05 17.02 2.36
C PHE A 28 14.39 17.13 3.86
N LEU A 29 14.50 18.37 4.36
CA LEU A 29 14.74 18.65 5.77
C LEU A 29 13.41 18.61 6.55
N GLU A 30 13.13 17.49 7.21
CA GLU A 30 11.96 17.34 8.08
C GLU A 30 11.86 18.49 9.10
N LYS A 31 10.66 19.04 9.24
CA LYS A 31 10.33 20.04 10.27
C LYS A 31 9.47 19.40 11.35
N HIS A 32 9.18 20.16 12.41
CA HIS A 32 8.40 19.68 13.55
C HIS A 32 7.03 19.10 13.14
N LYS A 33 6.35 19.71 12.16
CA LYS A 33 5.09 19.20 11.61
C LYS A 33 5.22 17.81 10.98
N ASP A 34 6.35 17.54 10.31
CA ASP A 34 6.62 16.27 9.64
C ASP A 34 7.01 15.21 10.67
N TYR A 35 7.84 15.60 11.66
CA TYR A 35 8.16 14.77 12.82
C TYR A 35 6.89 14.30 13.55
N ILE A 36 5.95 15.20 13.82
CA ILE A 36 4.69 14.84 14.51
C ILE A 36 3.92 13.80 13.68
N LYS A 37 3.80 14.00 12.36
CA LYS A 37 3.12 13.04 11.48
C LYS A 37 3.80 11.67 11.52
N ARG A 38 5.13 11.64 11.41
CA ARG A 38 5.93 10.41 11.48
C ARG A 38 5.80 9.71 12.84
N ALA A 39 5.85 10.46 13.94
CA ALA A 39 5.71 9.92 15.29
C ALA A 39 4.33 9.30 15.51
N ARG A 40 3.25 9.97 15.05
CA ARG A 40 1.88 9.45 15.14
C ARG A 40 1.70 8.17 14.32
N ASP A 41 2.22 8.13 13.09
CA ASP A 41 2.19 6.93 12.25
C ASP A 41 2.94 5.76 12.91
N PHE A 42 4.13 6.01 13.45
CA PHE A 42 4.90 5.00 14.18
C PHE A 42 4.13 4.47 15.40
N GLN A 43 3.56 5.35 16.23
CA GLN A 43 2.79 4.95 17.40
C GLN A 43 1.54 4.14 17.02
N ALA A 44 0.83 4.52 15.96
CA ALA A 44 -0.32 3.77 15.45
C ALA A 44 0.08 2.35 15.03
N LYS A 45 1.17 2.21 14.27
CA LYS A 45 1.71 0.90 13.86
C LYS A 45 2.15 0.06 15.05
N GLN A 46 2.83 0.65 16.04
CA GLN A 46 3.24 -0.08 17.25
C GLN A 46 2.04 -0.55 18.07
N SER A 47 1.00 0.27 18.21
CA SER A 47 -0.24 -0.11 18.88
C SER A 47 -0.91 -1.30 18.19
N GLN A 48 -1.03 -1.25 16.86
CA GLN A 48 -1.58 -2.37 16.07
C GLN A 48 -0.76 -3.66 16.24
N LEU A 49 0.57 -3.57 16.16
CA LEU A 49 1.45 -4.73 16.37
C LEU A 49 1.31 -5.31 17.78
N LYS A 50 1.12 -4.48 18.80
CA LYS A 50 0.87 -4.94 20.17
C LYS A 50 -0.42 -5.77 20.24
N VAL A 51 -1.51 -5.27 19.68
CA VAL A 51 -2.80 -6.00 19.63
C VAL A 51 -2.67 -7.32 18.86
N LEU A 52 -1.94 -7.32 17.73
CA LEU A 52 -1.71 -8.56 16.97
C LEU A 52 -0.90 -9.59 17.75
N ARG A 53 0.10 -9.16 18.53
CA ARG A 53 0.87 -10.05 19.42
C ARG A 53 0.01 -10.63 20.52
N GLU A 54 -0.84 -9.82 21.15
CA GLU A 54 -1.77 -10.29 22.19
C GLU A 54 -2.76 -11.32 21.62
N LYS A 55 -3.34 -11.05 20.44
CA LYS A 55 -4.21 -12.01 19.75
C LYS A 55 -3.51 -13.32 19.43
N ALA A 56 -2.25 -13.27 18.99
CA ALA A 56 -1.46 -14.46 18.72
C ALA A 56 -1.14 -15.26 19.99
N LEU A 57 -0.90 -14.57 21.11
CA LEU A 57 -0.63 -15.18 22.42
C LEU A 57 -1.87 -15.90 22.99
N PHE A 58 -3.04 -15.27 22.89
CA PHE A 58 -4.30 -15.82 23.40
C PHE A 58 -5.04 -16.73 22.40
N ARG A 59 -4.36 -17.20 21.35
CA ARG A 59 -4.96 -18.07 20.33
C ARG A 59 -5.30 -19.44 20.92
N ASN A 60 -6.53 -19.91 20.72
CA ASN A 60 -6.91 -21.27 21.09
C ASN A 60 -6.37 -22.25 20.02
N PRO A 61 -5.52 -23.23 20.38
CA PRO A 61 -4.99 -24.20 19.42
C PRO A 61 -6.08 -25.05 18.75
N ASP A 62 -7.22 -25.24 19.40
CA ASP A 62 -8.33 -26.09 18.92
C ASP A 62 -9.43 -25.28 18.21
N GLU A 63 -9.19 -24.00 17.92
CA GLU A 63 -10.16 -23.18 17.20
C GLU A 63 -10.39 -23.70 15.77
N PHE A 64 -11.66 -23.83 15.39
CA PHE A 64 -12.04 -24.26 14.05
C PHE A 64 -13.06 -23.29 13.44
N TYR A 65 -12.72 -22.79 12.26
CA TYR A 65 -13.61 -22.02 11.40
C TYR A 65 -13.83 -22.76 10.09
N PHE A 66 -15.06 -22.83 9.57
CA PHE A 66 -15.38 -23.53 8.32
C PHE A 66 -14.53 -23.09 7.12
N LYS A 67 -14.06 -21.83 7.10
CA LYS A 67 -13.15 -21.32 6.05
C LYS A 67 -11.77 -22.00 6.04
N MET A 68 -11.34 -22.61 7.15
CA MET A 68 -10.06 -23.33 7.24
C MET A 68 -10.03 -24.58 6.34
N ILE A 69 -11.19 -25.10 5.92
CA ILE A 69 -11.29 -26.22 4.95
C ILE A 69 -10.73 -25.80 3.58
N ASN A 70 -11.01 -24.56 3.17
CA ASN A 70 -10.67 -24.05 1.83
C ASN A 70 -9.41 -23.18 1.82
N ALA A 71 -9.12 -22.51 2.94
CA ALA A 71 -7.95 -21.66 3.10
C ALA A 71 -6.67 -22.49 3.23
N LYS A 72 -5.58 -22.01 2.65
CA LYS A 72 -4.27 -22.66 2.71
C LYS A 72 -3.23 -21.74 3.35
N THR A 73 -2.30 -22.33 4.08
CA THR A 73 -1.18 -21.63 4.71
C THR A 73 0.11 -22.25 4.23
N LYS A 74 1.04 -21.43 3.72
CA LYS A 74 2.36 -21.87 3.26
C LYS A 74 3.44 -21.23 4.13
N LYS A 75 4.28 -22.06 4.77
CA LYS A 75 5.31 -21.60 5.72
C LYS A 75 4.76 -20.66 6.83
N GLY A 76 3.53 -20.91 7.29
CA GLY A 76 2.88 -20.10 8.32
C GLY A 76 2.22 -18.81 7.84
N VAL A 77 2.24 -18.50 6.53
CA VAL A 77 1.57 -17.32 5.96
C VAL A 77 0.35 -17.75 5.14
N HIS A 78 -0.79 -17.08 5.34
CA HIS A 78 -2.03 -17.34 4.60
C HIS A 78 -1.85 -17.04 3.10
N GLU A 79 -2.20 -18.01 2.25
CA GLU A 79 -2.12 -17.88 0.80
C GLU A 79 -3.49 -17.45 0.24
N LEU A 80 -3.54 -16.26 -0.37
CA LEU A 80 -4.71 -15.81 -1.11
C LEU A 80 -4.76 -16.53 -2.45
N THR A 81 -5.48 -17.65 -2.53
CA THR A 81 -5.64 -18.40 -3.78
C THR A 81 -6.63 -17.67 -4.71
N ASN A 82 -6.12 -16.72 -5.50
CA ASN A 82 -6.90 -16.06 -6.57
C ASN A 82 -6.84 -16.83 -7.91
N HIS A 83 -6.23 -18.02 -7.93
CA HIS A 83 -6.12 -18.81 -9.14
C HIS A 83 -7.45 -19.49 -9.47
N ARG A 84 -8.13 -18.96 -10.50
CA ARG A 84 -9.20 -19.67 -11.20
C ARG A 84 -8.55 -20.76 -12.04
N ASN A 85 -8.67 -22.01 -11.61
CA ASN A 85 -8.26 -23.14 -12.43
C ASN A 85 -9.28 -23.30 -13.56
N TYR A 86 -8.89 -22.95 -14.78
CA TYR A 86 -9.71 -23.16 -15.97
C TYR A 86 -9.62 -24.62 -16.41
N SER A 87 -10.73 -25.18 -16.91
CA SER A 87 -10.70 -26.48 -17.58
C SER A 87 -9.78 -26.44 -18.79
N GLN A 88 -9.20 -27.59 -19.16
CA GLN A 88 -8.32 -27.70 -20.32
C GLN A 88 -8.99 -27.22 -21.61
N ASP A 89 -10.30 -27.45 -21.77
CA ASP A 89 -11.05 -27.00 -22.93
C ASP A 89 -11.13 -25.47 -23.01
N VAL A 90 -11.34 -24.82 -21.86
CA VAL A 90 -11.34 -23.36 -21.76
C VAL A 90 -9.94 -22.81 -22.05
N ILE A 91 -8.89 -23.45 -21.53
CA ILE A 91 -7.51 -23.07 -21.83
C ILE A 91 -7.22 -23.19 -23.34
N LYS A 92 -7.66 -24.28 -23.97
CA LYS A 92 -7.47 -24.52 -25.41
C LYS A 92 -8.21 -23.48 -26.25
N LEU A 93 -9.43 -23.12 -25.85
CA LEU A 93 -10.20 -22.05 -26.49
C LEU A 93 -9.48 -20.71 -26.38
N LEU A 94 -9.05 -20.31 -25.19
CA LEU A 94 -8.32 -19.06 -24.94
C LEU A 94 -7.04 -18.99 -25.78
N LYS A 95 -6.22 -20.04 -25.77
CA LYS A 95 -5.01 -20.13 -26.60
C LYS A 95 -5.31 -19.98 -28.09
N SER A 96 -6.43 -20.57 -28.55
CA SER A 96 -6.83 -20.46 -29.96
C SER A 96 -7.26 -19.04 -30.33
N GLN A 97 -7.93 -18.33 -29.41
CA GLN A 97 -8.29 -16.92 -29.59
C GLN A 97 -7.04 -16.03 -29.62
N ASP A 98 -6.09 -16.27 -28.70
CA ASP A 98 -4.82 -15.53 -28.64
C ASP A 98 -4.01 -15.69 -29.93
N ILE A 99 -3.89 -16.92 -30.45
CA ILE A 99 -3.19 -17.19 -31.72
C ILE A 99 -3.83 -16.42 -32.87
N LYS A 100 -5.17 -16.43 -32.97
CA LYS A 100 -5.90 -15.69 -34.02
C LYS A 100 -5.68 -14.19 -33.91
N TYR A 101 -5.73 -13.65 -32.70
CA TYR A 101 -5.51 -12.24 -32.43
C TYR A 101 -4.09 -11.81 -32.82
N ILE A 102 -3.07 -12.58 -32.42
CA ILE A 102 -1.67 -12.31 -32.77
C ILE A 102 -1.48 -12.37 -34.29
N HIS A 103 -2.07 -13.37 -34.95
CA HIS A 103 -1.99 -13.51 -36.41
C HIS A 103 -2.62 -12.30 -37.11
N MET A 104 -3.81 -11.86 -36.68
CA MET A 104 -4.46 -10.65 -37.18
C MET A 104 -3.55 -9.42 -37.02
N HIS A 105 -3.02 -9.17 -35.81
CA HIS A 105 -2.13 -8.05 -35.56
C HIS A 105 -0.87 -8.07 -36.41
N LYS A 106 -0.26 -9.25 -36.60
CA LYS A 106 0.90 -9.41 -37.47
C LYS A 106 0.57 -9.05 -38.91
N THR A 107 -0.54 -9.58 -39.46
CA THR A 107 -0.94 -9.29 -40.85
C THR A 107 -1.29 -7.83 -41.08
N VAL A 108 -1.84 -7.13 -40.09
CA VAL A 108 -2.11 -5.69 -40.17
C VAL A 108 -0.80 -4.91 -40.17
N ASN A 109 0.13 -5.24 -39.27
CA ASN A 109 1.43 -4.55 -39.18
C ASN A 109 2.33 -4.80 -40.39
N GLU A 110 2.26 -5.97 -41.04
CA GLU A 110 3.02 -6.27 -42.26
C GLU A 110 2.45 -5.57 -43.51
N LYS A 111 1.21 -5.07 -43.45
CA LYS A 111 0.55 -4.33 -44.54
C LYS A 111 0.72 -2.82 -44.46
N VAL A 112 1.39 -2.33 -43.42
CA VAL A 112 1.78 -0.94 -43.19
C VAL A 112 3.25 -0.79 -43.56
#